data_AF-U4V2T1-F1
#
_entry.id   AF-U4V2T1-F1
#
_cell.length_a   1.000
_cell.length_b   1.000
_cell.length_c   1.000
_cell.angle_alpha   90.00
_cell.angle_beta   90.00
_cell.angle_gamma   90.00
#
_symmetry.space_group_name_H-M   'P 1'
#
loop_
_entity.id
_entity.type
_entity.pdbx_description
1 polymer ?
#
loop_
_entity_poly.entity_id
_entity_poly.type
_entity_poly.pdbx_seq_one_letter_code
_entity_poly.pdbx_strand_id
1 'polypeptide(L)'
;MLDMIDWSKERPRHDELGRYVLDVQKAAPKTKFVYHVGISGSNSMLKELFVTLSERGQVHLVQKPLDQSKNRTFAYIAIRSSRNK
;
A
#
# COMPACT_ATOMS: atom_id res chain seq x y z
N MET A 1 18.45 -1.83 5.50
CA MET A 1 17.44 -2.89 5.53
C MET A 1 16.17 -2.30 4.92
N LEU A 2 15.54 -2.93 3.93
CA LEU A 2 14.27 -2.46 3.36
C LEU A 2 13.15 -3.09 4.18
N ASP A 3 12.53 -2.32 5.07
CA ASP A 3 11.40 -2.82 5.85
C ASP A 3 10.20 -3.11 4.94
N MET A 4 9.58 -4.26 5.15
CA MET A 4 8.36 -4.67 4.46
C MET A 4 7.28 -4.93 5.51
N ILE A 5 6.18 -4.20 5.39
CA ILE A 5 5.01 -4.30 6.24
C ILE A 5 3.89 -4.91 5.41
N ASP A 6 3.29 -5.99 5.90
CA ASP A 6 2.20 -6.69 5.23
C ASP A 6 0.86 -6.38 5.89
N TRP A 7 0.06 -5.57 5.19
CA TRP A 7 -1.32 -5.22 5.52
C TRP A 7 -2.32 -5.86 4.55
N SER A 8 -1.90 -6.84 3.75
CA SER A 8 -2.73 -7.44 2.70
C SER A 8 -4.01 -8.10 3.23
N LYS A 9 -3.99 -8.52 4.49
CA LYS A 9 -5.12 -9.15 5.20
C LYS A 9 -5.87 -8.18 6.10
N GLU A 10 -5.38 -6.95 6.27
CA GLU A 10 -6.01 -5.98 7.13
C GLU A 10 -7.26 -5.39 6.47
N ARG A 11 -8.30 -5.19 7.28
CA ARG A 11 -9.59 -4.65 6.85
C ARG A 11 -9.99 -3.50 7.77
N PRO A 12 -9.26 -2.38 7.75
CA PRO A 12 -9.56 -1.26 8.62
C PRO A 12 -10.92 -0.66 8.31
N ARG A 13 -11.55 -0.15 9.37
CA ARG A 13 -12.68 0.76 9.28
C ARG A 13 -12.20 2.17 8.95
N HIS A 14 -13.13 3.04 8.56
CA HIS A 14 -12.82 4.43 8.19
C HIS A 14 -12.13 5.21 9.32
N ASP A 15 -12.56 5.00 10.56
CA ASP A 15 -12.02 5.65 11.76
C ASP A 15 -10.60 5.18 12.11
N GLU A 16 -10.17 4.03 11.60
CA GLU A 16 -8.84 3.47 11.87
C GLU A 16 -7.76 3.98 10.90
N LEU A 17 -8.15 4.61 9.76
CA LEU A 17 -7.23 5.04 8.71
C LEU A 17 -6.15 6.03 9.19
N GLY A 18 -6.47 6.85 10.20
CA GLY A 18 -5.51 7.81 10.75
C GLY A 18 -4.24 7.16 11.28
N ARG A 19 -4.35 5.94 11.85
CA ARG A 19 -3.20 5.18 12.33
C ARG A 19 -2.28 4.77 11.19
N TYR A 20 -2.82 4.28 10.08
CA TYR A 20 -2.05 3.86 8.91
C TYR A 20 -1.29 5.02 8.27
N VAL A 21 -1.92 6.21 8.21
CA VAL A 21 -1.24 7.44 7.77
C VAL A 21 -0.01 7.73 8.63
N LEU A 22 -0.17 7.67 9.95
CA LEU A 22 0.93 7.92 10.90
C LEU A 22 2.03 6.86 10.77
N ASP A 23 1.67 5.59 10.62
CA ASP A 23 2.62 4.49 10.46
C ASP A 23 3.44 4.66 9.16
N VAL A 24 2.79 5.07 8.05
CA VAL A 24 3.49 5.40 6.80
C VAL A 24 4.41 6.60 6.95
N GLN A 25 4.01 7.63 7.68
CA GLN A 25 4.83 8.84 7.88
C GLN A 25 6.06 8.57 8.75
N LYS A 26 5.93 7.72 9.77
CA LYS A 26 7.01 7.33 10.69
C LYS A 26 7.96 6.30 10.07
N ALA A 27 7.50 5.54 9.08
CA ALA A 27 8.32 4.55 8.40
C ALA A 27 9.50 5.18 7.66
N ALA A 28 10.60 4.44 7.60
CA ALA A 28 11.80 4.85 6.88
C ALA A 28 11.52 5.04 5.37
N PRO A 29 12.26 5.92 4.70
CA PRO A 29 12.25 5.98 3.24
C PRO A 29 12.45 4.60 2.61
N LYS A 30 11.69 4.33 1.54
CA LYS A 30 11.69 3.06 0.79
C LYS A 30 11.07 1.86 1.53
N THR A 31 10.50 2.03 2.72
CA THR A 31 9.66 0.99 3.35
C THR A 31 8.52 0.60 2.41
N LYS A 32 8.26 -0.70 2.29
CA LYS A 32 7.22 -1.27 1.42
C LYS A 32 6.02 -1.69 2.26
N PHE A 33 4.84 -1.30 1.83
CA PHE A 33 3.57 -1.67 2.43
C PHE A 33 2.78 -2.52 1.43
N VAL A 34 2.64 -3.81 1.68
CA VAL A 34 1.77 -4.68 0.89
C VAL A 34 0.36 -4.50 1.43
N TYR A 35 -0.54 -3.86 0.68
CA TYR A 35 -1.84 -3.43 1.22
C TYR A 35 -3.03 -4.13 0.57
N HIS A 36 -2.79 -4.87 -0.51
CA HIS A 36 -3.79 -5.74 -1.10
C HIS A 36 -3.12 -6.88 -1.86
N VAL A 37 -3.63 -8.10 -1.69
CA VAL A 37 -3.28 -9.25 -2.51
C VAL A 37 -4.58 -9.85 -3.02
N GLY A 38 -4.79 -9.84 -4.34
CA GLY A 38 -6.05 -10.30 -4.91
C GLY A 38 -6.22 -9.98 -6.38
N ILE A 39 -7.42 -10.25 -6.87
CA ILE A 39 -7.81 -10.01 -8.27
C ILE A 39 -7.83 -8.50 -8.54
N SER A 40 -7.35 -8.10 -9.71
CA SER A 40 -7.40 -6.70 -10.14
C SER A 40 -8.83 -6.16 -10.16
N GLY A 41 -9.03 -4.96 -9.60
CA GLY A 41 -10.33 -4.29 -9.57
C GLY A 41 -11.09 -4.41 -8.24
N SER A 42 -10.60 -5.21 -7.29
CA SER A 42 -11.05 -5.15 -5.91
C SER A 42 -10.84 -3.75 -5.31
N ASN A 43 -11.84 -3.27 -4.57
CA ASN A 43 -11.71 -2.04 -3.80
C ASN A 43 -11.41 -2.38 -2.34
N SER A 44 -10.51 -1.61 -1.72
CA SER A 44 -10.21 -1.74 -0.29
C SER A 44 -9.93 -0.36 0.30
N MET A 45 -10.25 -0.18 1.57
CA MET A 45 -10.00 1.06 2.30
C MET A 45 -8.52 1.49 2.22
N LEU A 46 -7.61 0.52 2.33
CA LEU A 46 -6.17 0.78 2.19
C LEU A 46 -5.78 1.22 0.78
N LYS A 47 -6.46 0.72 -0.26
CA LYS A 47 -6.20 1.14 -1.63
C LYS A 47 -6.53 2.61 -1.84
N GLU A 48 -7.69 3.07 -1.37
CA GLU A 48 -8.08 4.48 -1.42
C GLU A 48 -7.09 5.35 -0.63
N LEU A 49 -6.74 4.93 0.58
CA LEU A 49 -5.72 5.59 1.40
C LEU A 49 -4.40 5.77 0.65
N PHE A 50 -3.86 4.69 0.08
CA PHE A 50 -2.56 4.74 -0.59
C PHE A 50 -2.59 5.54 -1.90
N VAL A 51 -3.74 5.61 -2.59
CA VAL A 51 -3.94 6.55 -3.70
C VAL A 51 -3.80 7.99 -3.21
N THR A 52 -4.49 8.39 -2.15
CA THR A 52 -4.37 9.73 -1.57
C THR A 52 -2.94 10.05 -1.11
N LEU A 53 -2.26 9.09 -0.47
CA LEU A 53 -0.87 9.27 -0.04
C LEU A 53 0.08 9.40 -1.25
N SER A 54 -0.21 8.72 -2.35
CA SER A 54 0.57 8.82 -3.60
C SER A 54 0.41 10.18 -4.26
N GLU A 55 -0.81 10.71 -4.31
CA GLU A 55 -1.10 12.05 -4.84
C GLU A 55 -0.39 13.15 -4.04
N ARG A 56 -0.25 12.94 -2.72
CA ARG A 56 0.54 13.81 -1.83
C ARG A 56 2.05 13.61 -1.95
N GLY A 57 2.51 12.67 -2.79
CA GLY A 57 3.92 12.35 -2.99
C GLY A 57 4.57 11.62 -1.82
N GLN A 58 3.78 11.09 -0.89
CA GLN A 58 4.28 10.39 0.30
C GLN A 58 4.66 8.94 -0.01
N VAL A 59 4.04 8.32 -1.02
CA VAL A 59 4.37 6.96 -1.46
C VAL A 59 4.42 6.85 -2.98
N HIS A 60 5.01 5.77 -3.48
CA HIS A 60 4.93 5.32 -4.86
C HIS A 60 4.18 4.00 -4.93
N LEU A 61 3.15 3.93 -5.76
CA LEU A 61 2.36 2.71 -5.93
C LEU A 61 3.00 1.78 -6.95
N VAL A 62 3.03 0.50 -6.61
CA VAL A 62 3.57 -0.58 -7.43
C VAL A 62 2.56 -1.72 -7.42
N GLN A 63 2.23 -2.22 -8.61
CA GLN A 63 1.42 -3.42 -8.77
C GLN A 63 2.31 -4.52 -9.34
N LYS A 64 2.38 -5.67 -8.66
CA LYS A 64 3.15 -6.83 -9.10
C LYS A 64 2.24 -8.03 -9.37
N PRO A 65 2.29 -8.66 -10.56
CA PRO A 65 1.59 -9.91 -10.79
C PRO A 65 2.19 -11.01 -9.92
N LEU A 66 1.34 -11.77 -9.22
CA LEU A 66 1.75 -12.94 -8.43
C LEU A 66 1.60 -14.25 -9.21
N ASP A 67 0.69 -14.29 -10.17
CA ASP A 67 0.50 -15.42 -11.07
C ASP A 67 0.20 -14.91 -12.48
N GLN A 68 0.77 -15.57 -13.49
CA GLN A 68 0.52 -15.30 -14.91
C GLN A 68 -0.75 -16.02 -15.43
N SER A 69 -1.41 -16.82 -14.59
CA SER A 69 -2.63 -17.55 -14.93
C SER A 69 -3.85 -16.63 -15.08
N LYS A 70 -4.93 -17.16 -15.71
CA LYS A 70 -6.14 -16.44 -16.15
C LYS A 70 -6.84 -15.60 -15.06
N ASN A 71 -6.57 -15.85 -13.77
CA ASN A 71 -7.18 -15.14 -12.64
C ASN A 71 -6.37 -13.94 -12.11
N ARG A 72 -5.29 -13.52 -12.81
CA ARG A 72 -4.52 -12.28 -12.63
C ARG A 72 -4.54 -11.74 -11.19
N THR A 73 -3.95 -12.50 -10.27
CA THR A 73 -3.74 -12.05 -8.89
C THR A 73 -2.56 -11.07 -8.86
N PHE A 74 -2.73 -9.94 -8.18
CA PHE A 74 -1.69 -8.94 -8.00
C PHE A 74 -1.43 -8.67 -6.52
N ALA A 75 -0.17 -8.41 -6.20
CA ALA A 75 0.24 -7.72 -4.99
C ALA A 75 0.30 -6.22 -5.27
N TYR A 76 -0.45 -5.46 -4.48
CA TYR A 76 -0.43 -4.02 -4.48
C TYR A 76 0.45 -3.54 -3.34
N ILE A 77 1.45 -2.75 -3.69
CA ILE A 77 2.54 -2.34 -2.82
C ILE A 77 2.66 -0.82 -2.89
N ALA A 78 2.69 -0.16 -1.74
CA ALA A 78 3.08 1.23 -1.64
C ALA A 78 4.51 1.33 -1.10
N ILE A 79 5.34 2.18 -1.70
CA ILE A 79 6.74 2.36 -1.31
C ILE A 79 6.89 3.77 -0.75
N ARG A 80 7.35 3.91 0.50
CA ARG A 80 7.56 5.22 1.13
C ARG A 80 8.53 6.05 0.31
N SER A 81 8.08 7.24 -0.09
CA SER A 81 8.90 8.20 -0.81
C SER A 81 10.08 8.64 0.04
N SER A 82 11.25 8.78 -0.59
CA SER A 82 12.44 9.37 0.04
C SER A 82 12.50 10.89 -0.08
N ARG A 83 11.55 11.49 -0.83
CA ARG A 83 11.43 12.94 -0.93
C ARG A 83 10.54 13.40 0.22
N ASN A 84 11.13 14.02 1.24
CA ASN A 84 10.36 14.92 2.11
C ASN A 84 9.98 16.12 1.25
N LYS A 85 8.69 16.37 1.10
CA LYS A 85 8.18 17.64 0.60
C LYS A 85 7.97 18.56 1.79
#